data_AF-J8DR23-F1
#
_entry.id   AF-J8DR23-F1
#
_cell.length_a   1.000
_cell.length_b   1.000
_cell.length_c   1.000
_cell.angle_alpha   90.00
_cell.angle_beta   90.00
_cell.angle_gamma   90.00
#
_symmetry.space_group_name_H-M   'P 1'
#
loop_
_entity.id
_entity.type
_entity.pdbx_description
1 polymer ?
#
loop_
_entity_poly.entity_id
_entity_poly.type
_entity_poly.pdbx_seq_one_letter_code
_entity_poly.pdbx_strand_id
1 'polypeptide(L)'
;MSTIMTLDTASEIENAEIDMLSSRLEALQALSGNPMQIQIKKFGSATAFSSKVITGPAFNTVKGITFINTDELAVIISHYQSLQIPCRFEITPAQGTDELFQYLSKKGFYQSSFHTALYSIPREDPSLIPSNISVRQLKENEFDIFADIYVRGFNMPSFTKDGVRQNNEVLYNKPGWHFFIAEVQNIPAGIGVLYVNKGIASLAASATLPEFQRKGCHTALIQKRIETAIATDCHLIVGQARFGSSSQNNMERAHLKIAYTKSIWTAKDM
;
A
#
# COMPACT_ATOMS: atom_id res chain seq x y z
N MET A 1 -18.12 12.13 14.74
CA MET A 1 -18.85 10.87 14.45
C MET A 1 -17.88 9.71 14.61
N SER A 2 -18.24 8.65 15.33
CA SER A 2 -17.44 7.42 15.30
C SER A 2 -17.85 6.62 14.08
N THR A 3 -16.95 6.39 13.14
CA THR A 3 -17.19 5.50 12.01
C THR A 3 -17.28 4.07 12.54
N ILE A 4 -18.45 3.44 12.42
CA ILE A 4 -18.67 2.02 12.74
C ILE A 4 -18.25 1.20 11.52
N MET A 5 -17.55 0.09 11.72
CA MET A 5 -17.18 -0.79 10.61
C MET A 5 -18.42 -1.53 10.07
N THR A 6 -18.65 -1.42 8.77
CA THR A 6 -19.68 -2.16 8.01
C THR A 6 -19.03 -2.88 6.83
N LEU A 7 -19.76 -3.77 6.17
CA LEU A 7 -19.29 -4.40 4.92
C LEU A 7 -19.03 -3.36 3.81
N ASP A 8 -19.84 -2.29 3.76
CA ASP A 8 -19.66 -1.19 2.81
C ASP A 8 -18.36 -0.44 3.07
N THR A 9 -18.09 -0.06 4.33
CA THR A 9 -16.83 0.58 4.72
C THR A 9 -15.64 -0.35 4.47
N ALA A 10 -15.77 -1.65 4.75
CA ALA A 10 -14.70 -2.61 4.47
C ALA A 10 -14.39 -2.71 2.98
N SER A 11 -15.42 -2.69 2.14
CA SER A 11 -15.32 -2.71 0.68
C SER A 11 -14.75 -1.40 0.13
N GLU A 12 -15.13 -0.25 0.69
CA GLU A 12 -14.57 1.06 0.34
C GLU A 12 -13.06 1.11 0.66
N ILE A 13 -12.64 0.59 1.81
CA ILE A 13 -11.23 0.49 2.18
C ILE A 13 -10.47 -0.40 1.19
N GLU A 14 -11.00 -1.58 0.84
CA GLU A 14 -10.35 -2.47 -0.12
C GLU A 14 -10.25 -1.83 -1.52
N ASN A 15 -11.33 -1.18 -1.98
CA ASN A 15 -11.35 -0.47 -3.25
C ASN A 15 -10.32 0.66 -3.28
N ALA A 16 -10.10 1.37 -2.17
CA ALA A 16 -9.04 2.38 -2.08
C ALA A 16 -7.65 1.76 -2.26
N GLU A 17 -7.41 0.56 -1.73
CA GLU A 17 -6.15 -0.16 -1.97
C GLU A 17 -5.98 -0.60 -3.44
N ILE A 18 -7.06 -1.08 -4.06
CA ILE A 18 -7.10 -1.49 -5.46
C ILE A 18 -6.85 -0.27 -6.37
N ASP A 19 -7.53 0.85 -6.11
CA ASP A 19 -7.38 2.09 -6.87
C ASP A 19 -5.94 2.63 -6.75
N MET A 20 -5.36 2.64 -5.55
CA MET A 20 -3.97 3.06 -5.34
C MET A 20 -2.98 2.19 -6.10
N LEU A 21 -3.12 0.85 -6.02
CA LEU A 21 -2.21 -0.06 -6.71
C LEU A 21 -2.40 -0.01 -8.22
N SER A 22 -3.64 0.15 -8.70
CA SER A 22 -3.96 0.35 -10.12
C SER A 22 -3.28 1.61 -10.64
N SER A 23 -3.51 2.77 -10.00
CA SER A 23 -2.90 4.04 -10.40
C SER A 23 -1.37 3.94 -10.50
N ARG A 24 -0.74 3.28 -9.52
CA ARG A 24 0.70 3.06 -9.52
C ARG A 24 1.16 2.18 -10.70
N LEU A 25 0.51 1.04 -10.88
CA LEU A 25 0.93 0.06 -11.89
C LEU A 25 0.59 0.52 -13.31
N GLU A 26 -0.50 1.25 -13.51
CA GLU A 26 -0.84 1.89 -14.79
C GLU A 26 0.21 2.93 -15.19
N ALA A 27 0.70 3.74 -14.24
CA ALA A 27 1.77 4.69 -14.51
C ALA A 27 3.07 4.00 -14.97
N LEU A 28 3.40 2.85 -14.38
CA LEU A 28 4.55 2.04 -14.79
C LEU A 28 4.31 1.33 -16.12
N GLN A 29 3.10 0.82 -16.35
CA GLN A 29 2.71 0.14 -17.58
C GLN A 29 2.78 1.09 -18.79
N ALA A 30 2.46 2.37 -18.58
CA ALA A 30 2.48 3.41 -19.62
C ALA A 30 3.89 3.85 -20.05
N LEU A 31 4.94 3.41 -19.36
CA LEU A 31 6.32 3.65 -19.81
C LEU A 31 6.57 2.92 -21.14
N SER A 32 7.36 3.55 -22.02
CA SER A 32 7.65 2.99 -23.35
C SER A 32 8.21 1.56 -23.25
N GLY A 33 7.56 0.62 -23.95
CA GLY A 33 7.92 -0.80 -23.94
C GLY A 33 7.48 -1.59 -22.70
N ASN A 34 6.74 -0.99 -21.75
CA ASN A 34 6.31 -1.62 -20.50
C ASN A 34 7.48 -2.37 -19.81
N PRO A 35 8.54 -1.65 -19.40
CA PRO A 35 9.80 -2.26 -18.97
C PRO A 35 9.64 -3.13 -17.72
N MET A 36 8.65 -2.84 -16.87
CA MET A 36 8.32 -3.63 -15.69
C MET A 36 7.40 -4.83 -15.99
N GLN A 37 7.01 -5.02 -17.26
CA GLN A 37 6.13 -6.07 -17.74
C GLN A 37 4.83 -6.16 -16.92
N ILE A 38 4.22 -5.01 -16.67
CA ILE A 38 3.00 -4.89 -15.88
C ILE A 38 1.81 -5.46 -16.65
N GLN A 39 1.02 -6.30 -15.98
CA GLN A 39 -0.35 -6.61 -16.41
C GLN A 39 -1.33 -6.40 -15.26
N ILE A 40 -2.43 -5.73 -15.56
CA ILE A 40 -3.57 -5.54 -14.69
C ILE A 40 -4.77 -6.15 -15.40
N LYS A 41 -5.42 -7.14 -14.79
CA LYS A 41 -6.59 -7.81 -15.37
C LYS A 41 -7.73 -7.85 -14.37
N LYS A 42 -8.94 -7.53 -14.83
CA LYS A 42 -10.17 -7.68 -14.05
C LYS A 42 -10.85 -9.00 -14.39
N PHE A 43 -11.33 -9.67 -13.36
CA PHE A 43 -12.13 -10.88 -13.42
C PHE A 43 -13.29 -10.66 -12.45
N GLY A 44 -14.50 -10.38 -12.97
CA GLY A 44 -15.61 -9.98 -12.09
C GLY A 44 -15.23 -8.80 -11.18
N SER A 45 -15.30 -9.01 -9.86
CA SER A 45 -14.85 -8.04 -8.85
C SER A 45 -13.34 -8.09 -8.58
N ALA A 46 -12.68 -9.20 -8.89
CA ALA A 46 -11.27 -9.40 -8.63
C ALA A 46 -10.39 -8.59 -9.60
N THR A 47 -9.31 -8.01 -9.07
CA THR A 47 -8.25 -7.40 -9.88
C THR A 47 -6.94 -8.12 -9.62
N ALA A 48 -6.35 -8.69 -10.67
CA ALA A 48 -5.04 -9.32 -10.66
C ALA A 48 -3.97 -8.32 -11.11
N PHE A 49 -3.00 -8.08 -10.23
CA PHE A 49 -1.84 -7.23 -10.47
C PHE A 49 -0.59 -8.08 -10.63
N SER A 50 0.18 -7.81 -11.68
CA SER A 50 1.42 -8.56 -11.94
C SER A 50 2.53 -7.68 -12.52
N SER A 51 3.76 -8.04 -12.16
CA SER A 51 5.02 -7.59 -12.72
C SER A 51 6.02 -8.75 -12.73
N LYS A 52 6.62 -9.02 -13.88
CA LYS A 52 7.72 -10.01 -13.99
C LYS A 52 9.06 -9.48 -13.49
N VAL A 53 9.18 -8.16 -13.32
CA VAL A 53 10.45 -7.48 -12.98
C VAL A 53 10.47 -7.05 -11.53
N ILE A 54 9.34 -6.58 -10.99
CA ILE A 54 9.24 -6.14 -9.60
C ILE A 54 9.00 -7.37 -8.72
N THR A 55 10.03 -7.79 -7.98
CA THR A 55 10.03 -9.03 -7.18
C THR A 55 9.26 -8.95 -5.86
N GLY A 56 8.69 -7.79 -5.51
CA GLY A 56 7.96 -7.58 -4.26
C GLY A 56 6.54 -8.16 -4.30
N PRO A 57 6.09 -8.93 -3.28
CA PRO A 57 4.77 -9.58 -3.26
C PRO A 57 3.60 -8.58 -3.22
N ALA A 58 3.87 -7.31 -2.94
CA ALA A 58 2.87 -6.24 -2.97
C ALA A 58 2.40 -5.87 -4.38
N PHE A 59 3.16 -6.25 -5.43
CA PHE A 59 2.86 -5.94 -6.83
C PHE A 59 2.35 -7.14 -7.64
N ASN A 60 2.51 -8.35 -7.07
CA ASN A 60 2.08 -9.62 -7.64
C ASN A 60 0.99 -10.20 -6.73
N THR A 61 -0.24 -9.72 -6.91
CA THR A 61 -1.33 -10.05 -6.00
C THR A 61 -2.70 -9.86 -6.63
N VAL A 62 -3.67 -10.64 -6.14
CA VAL A 62 -5.09 -10.54 -6.46
C VAL A 62 -5.82 -9.92 -5.27
N LYS A 63 -6.71 -8.96 -5.53
CA LYS A 63 -7.55 -8.27 -4.54
C LYS A 63 -9.00 -8.20 -5.03
N GLY A 64 -9.98 -8.00 -4.14
CA GLY A 64 -11.39 -7.83 -4.51
C GLY A 64 -12.09 -9.12 -4.91
N ILE A 65 -11.58 -10.27 -4.47
CA ILE A 65 -12.10 -11.56 -4.93
C ILE A 65 -13.42 -11.89 -4.26
N THR A 66 -14.40 -12.34 -5.04
CA THR A 66 -15.66 -12.87 -4.51
C THR A 66 -15.82 -14.31 -4.97
N PHE A 67 -16.40 -15.17 -4.13
CA PHE A 67 -16.64 -16.57 -4.49
C PHE A 67 -18.06 -16.73 -5.05
N ILE A 68 -18.25 -16.26 -6.30
CA ILE A 68 -19.51 -16.45 -7.02
C ILE A 68 -19.51 -17.81 -7.73
N ASN A 69 -18.38 -18.15 -8.39
CA ASN A 69 -18.16 -19.46 -8.98
C ASN A 69 -16.65 -19.79 -9.02
N THR A 70 -16.33 -21.04 -9.36
CA THR A 70 -14.95 -21.55 -9.40
C THR A 70 -14.18 -21.22 -10.68
N ASP A 71 -14.87 -20.81 -11.74
CA ASP A 71 -14.28 -20.62 -13.07
C ASP A 71 -13.38 -19.39 -13.08
N GLU A 72 -13.82 -18.32 -12.42
CA GLU A 72 -13.04 -17.09 -12.27
C GLU A 72 -11.68 -17.34 -11.60
N LEU A 73 -11.70 -18.05 -10.47
CA LEU A 73 -10.50 -18.44 -9.74
C LEU A 73 -9.55 -19.31 -10.57
N ALA A 74 -10.09 -20.28 -11.31
CA ALA A 74 -9.29 -21.15 -12.18
C ALA A 74 -8.58 -20.34 -13.28
N VAL A 75 -9.27 -19.36 -13.86
CA VAL A 75 -8.70 -18.46 -14.87
C VAL A 75 -7.62 -17.56 -14.28
N ILE A 76 -7.85 -16.99 -13.09
CA ILE A 76 -6.85 -16.18 -12.38
C ILE A 76 -5.58 -16.99 -12.11
N ILE A 77 -5.72 -18.21 -11.54
CA ILE A 77 -4.58 -19.08 -11.24
C ILE A 77 -3.81 -19.41 -12.53
N SER A 78 -4.53 -19.78 -13.60
CA SER A 78 -3.93 -20.08 -14.91
C SER A 78 -3.19 -18.88 -15.51
N HIS A 79 -3.70 -17.66 -15.27
CA HIS A 79 -3.05 -16.44 -15.72
C HIS A 79 -1.68 -16.25 -15.07
N TYR A 80 -1.57 -16.38 -13.74
CA TYR A 80 -0.28 -16.28 -13.04
C TYR A 80 0.68 -17.41 -13.43
N GLN A 81 0.17 -18.62 -13.64
CA GLN A 81 0.96 -19.75 -14.16
C GLN A 81 1.54 -19.46 -15.55
N SER A 82 0.76 -18.89 -16.48
CA SER A 82 1.26 -18.49 -17.80
C SER A 82 2.33 -17.41 -17.74
N LEU A 83 2.32 -16.60 -16.68
CA LEU A 83 3.32 -15.57 -16.42
C LEU A 83 4.54 -16.12 -15.68
N GLN A 84 4.51 -17.36 -15.19
CA GLN A 84 5.58 -17.95 -14.38
C GLN A 84 5.96 -17.09 -13.16
N ILE A 85 4.96 -16.47 -12.52
CA ILE A 85 5.13 -15.71 -11.28
C ILE A 85 4.23 -16.28 -10.19
N PRO A 86 4.62 -16.19 -8.90
CA PRO A 86 3.79 -16.69 -7.81
C PRO A 86 2.42 -15.99 -7.77
N CYS A 87 1.35 -16.79 -7.69
CA CYS A 87 0.01 -16.28 -7.44
C CYS A 87 -0.19 -16.06 -5.94
N ARG A 88 -0.72 -14.89 -5.58
CA ARG A 88 -1.03 -14.50 -4.21
C ARG A 88 -2.40 -13.84 -4.16
N PHE A 89 -3.23 -14.22 -3.20
CA PHE A 89 -4.52 -13.59 -2.95
C PHE A 89 -4.47 -12.81 -1.62
N GLU A 90 -5.03 -11.61 -1.61
CA GLU A 90 -5.39 -10.92 -0.38
C GLU A 90 -6.91 -10.99 -0.23
N ILE A 91 -7.39 -11.60 0.86
CA ILE A 91 -8.82 -11.81 1.09
C ILE A 91 -9.21 -11.09 2.38
N THR A 92 -10.13 -10.13 2.24
CA THR A 92 -10.69 -9.37 3.37
C THR A 92 -11.77 -10.17 4.09
N PRO A 93 -12.09 -9.86 5.37
CA PRO A 93 -13.20 -10.51 6.06
C PRO A 93 -14.57 -10.29 5.41
N ALA A 94 -14.73 -9.25 4.58
CA ALA A 94 -15.98 -8.98 3.86
C ALA A 94 -16.24 -9.98 2.72
N GLN A 95 -15.17 -10.60 2.20
CA GLN A 95 -15.22 -11.51 1.04
C GLN A 95 -14.88 -12.97 1.38
N GLY A 96 -14.32 -13.21 2.56
CA GLY A 96 -13.93 -14.55 2.99
C GLY A 96 -15.12 -15.46 3.26
N THR A 97 -15.22 -16.56 2.52
CA THR A 97 -16.17 -17.66 2.79
C THR A 97 -15.42 -18.97 2.98
N ASP A 98 -16.06 -19.96 3.61
CA ASP A 98 -15.49 -21.29 3.78
C ASP A 98 -15.29 -21.98 2.43
N GLU A 99 -16.18 -21.78 1.45
CA GLU A 99 -16.03 -22.36 0.11
C GLU A 99 -14.81 -21.79 -0.62
N LEU A 100 -14.57 -20.48 -0.53
CA LEU A 100 -13.39 -19.83 -1.10
C LEU A 100 -12.11 -20.43 -0.52
N PHE A 101 -12.04 -20.54 0.81
CA PHE A 101 -10.87 -21.07 1.52
C PHE A 101 -10.64 -22.55 1.21
N GLN A 102 -11.69 -23.36 1.17
CA GLN A 102 -11.60 -24.77 0.78
C GLN A 102 -11.14 -24.92 -0.68
N TYR A 103 -11.66 -24.10 -1.59
CA TYR A 103 -11.26 -24.13 -2.99
C TYR A 103 -9.77 -23.80 -3.15
N LEU A 104 -9.30 -22.70 -2.55
CA LEU A 104 -7.89 -22.31 -2.59
C LEU A 104 -6.99 -23.40 -2.00
N SER A 105 -7.38 -23.99 -0.86
CA SER A 105 -6.68 -25.11 -0.24
C SER A 105 -6.56 -26.32 -1.19
N LYS A 106 -7.67 -26.72 -1.85
CA LYS A 106 -7.69 -27.79 -2.86
C LYS A 106 -6.81 -27.48 -4.08
N LYS A 107 -6.62 -26.19 -4.40
CA LYS A 107 -5.71 -25.73 -5.47
C LYS A 107 -4.27 -25.55 -5.02
N GLY A 108 -3.91 -26.02 -3.82
CA GLY A 108 -2.54 -25.98 -3.32
C GLY A 108 -2.12 -24.63 -2.73
N PHE A 109 -3.06 -23.75 -2.40
CA PHE A 109 -2.79 -22.53 -1.66
C PHE A 109 -2.92 -22.77 -0.15
N TYR A 110 -2.26 -21.95 0.64
CA TYR A 110 -2.43 -21.90 2.09
C TYR A 110 -2.40 -20.46 2.58
N GLN A 111 -3.02 -20.20 3.72
CA GLN A 111 -2.92 -18.90 4.37
C GLN A 111 -1.52 -18.76 4.99
N SER A 112 -0.68 -17.89 4.42
CA SER A 112 0.71 -17.70 4.84
C SER A 112 0.91 -16.57 5.82
N SER A 113 0.00 -15.58 5.88
CA SER A 113 0.09 -14.47 6.84
C SER A 113 -1.22 -13.66 6.94
N PHE A 114 -1.19 -12.62 7.77
CA PHE A 114 -2.18 -11.55 7.83
C PHE A 114 -1.54 -10.20 7.52
N HIS A 115 -2.34 -9.27 7.02
CA HIS A 115 -1.97 -7.85 6.92
C HIS A 115 -3.10 -6.97 7.46
N THR A 116 -2.76 -5.90 8.17
CA THR A 116 -3.74 -5.03 8.82
C THR A 116 -4.12 -3.87 7.91
N ALA A 117 -5.42 -3.66 7.70
CA ALA A 117 -5.97 -2.43 7.17
C ALA A 117 -6.45 -1.53 8.33
N LEU A 118 -6.16 -0.24 8.26
CA LEU A 118 -6.56 0.76 9.23
C LEU A 118 -7.27 1.92 8.54
N TYR A 119 -8.13 2.61 9.28
CA TYR A 119 -8.89 3.73 8.76
C TYR A 119 -9.19 4.79 9.82
N SER A 120 -9.45 6.02 9.38
CA SER A 120 -10.00 7.10 10.20
C SER A 120 -10.78 8.08 9.34
N ILE A 121 -11.65 8.86 9.97
CA ILE A 121 -12.08 10.14 9.40
C ILE A 121 -10.93 11.14 9.59
N PRO A 122 -10.52 11.91 8.56
CA PRO A 122 -9.54 12.98 8.72
C PRO A 122 -9.98 13.97 9.77
N ARG A 123 -9.07 14.28 10.70
CA ARG A 123 -9.29 15.31 11.71
C ARG A 123 -7.95 15.92 12.07
N GLU A 124 -7.97 17.20 12.41
CA GLU A 124 -6.79 17.83 12.99
C GLU A 124 -6.47 17.12 14.31
N ASP A 125 -5.20 16.79 14.47
CA ASP A 125 -4.64 16.28 15.70
C ASP A 125 -3.44 17.14 16.06
N PRO A 126 -3.58 18.05 17.05
CA PRO A 126 -2.50 18.94 17.45
C PRO A 126 -1.39 18.22 18.22
N SER A 127 -1.29 16.88 18.13
CA SER A 127 -0.17 16.10 18.65
C SER A 127 1.16 16.82 18.38
N LEU A 128 1.91 17.07 19.45
CA LEU A 128 3.15 17.83 19.39
C LEU A 128 4.18 17.08 18.56
N ILE A 129 4.32 17.46 17.29
CA ILE A 129 5.47 17.09 16.48
C ILE A 129 6.70 17.71 17.17
N PRO A 130 7.76 16.93 17.44
CA PRO A 130 8.97 17.48 18.02
C PRO A 130 9.49 18.67 17.21
N SER A 131 9.81 19.78 17.86
CA SER A 131 10.18 21.04 17.19
C SER A 131 11.42 20.95 16.31
N ASN A 132 12.23 19.90 16.49
CA ASN A 132 13.39 19.59 15.66
C ASN A 132 13.06 18.79 14.39
N ILE A 133 11.78 18.48 14.14
CA ILE A 133 11.30 17.76 12.96
C ILE A 133 10.44 18.67 12.10
N SER A 134 10.80 18.80 10.83
CA SER A 134 9.98 19.45 9.80
C SER A 134 9.53 18.42 8.77
N VAL A 135 8.39 18.69 8.12
CA VAL A 135 7.92 17.89 6.98
C VAL A 135 7.59 18.83 5.83
N ARG A 136 8.11 18.52 4.65
CA ARG A 136 7.88 19.28 3.41
C ARG A 136 7.55 18.35 2.25
N GLN A 137 7.01 18.92 1.18
CA GLN A 137 6.91 18.19 -0.08
C GLN A 137 8.31 17.84 -0.62
N LEU A 138 8.42 16.64 -1.18
CA LEU A 138 9.55 16.20 -2.00
C LEU A 138 9.60 17.07 -3.27
N LYS A 139 10.78 17.45 -3.73
CA LYS A 139 10.97 18.12 -5.02
C LYS A 139 11.25 17.10 -6.13
N GLU A 140 10.95 17.48 -7.36
CA GLU A 140 11.12 16.61 -8.54
C GLU A 140 12.53 16.03 -8.68
N ASN A 141 13.56 16.80 -8.34
CA ASN A 141 14.96 16.38 -8.42
C ASN A 141 15.49 15.64 -7.17
N GLU A 142 14.62 15.24 -6.23
CA GLU A 142 15.02 14.62 -4.96
C GLU A 142 14.74 13.10 -4.90
N PHE A 143 14.38 12.45 -6.01
CA PHE A 143 14.07 11.02 -5.98
C PHE A 143 15.26 10.11 -5.67
N ASP A 144 16.50 10.56 -5.86
CA ASP A 144 17.69 9.85 -5.37
C ASP A 144 17.75 9.81 -3.83
N ILE A 145 17.37 10.92 -3.17
CA ILE A 145 17.25 11.00 -1.70
C ILE A 145 16.11 10.11 -1.24
N PHE A 146 14.95 10.20 -1.92
CA PHE A 146 13.79 9.35 -1.63
C PHE A 146 14.16 7.86 -1.68
N ALA A 147 14.82 7.42 -2.75
CA ALA A 147 15.19 6.03 -2.94
C ALA A 147 16.23 5.56 -1.92
N ASP A 148 17.18 6.41 -1.53
CA ASP A 148 18.14 6.11 -0.46
C ASP A 148 17.45 5.81 0.87
N ILE A 149 16.57 6.72 1.29
CA ILE A 149 15.80 6.61 2.53
C ILE A 149 14.88 5.39 2.48
N TYR A 150 14.23 5.14 1.34
CA TYR A 150 13.34 4.00 1.15
C TYR A 150 14.10 2.68 1.31
N VAL A 151 15.19 2.50 0.56
CA VAL A 151 15.97 1.25 0.57
C VAL A 151 16.56 0.99 1.96
N ARG A 152 17.18 2.01 2.58
CA ARG A 152 17.78 1.86 3.91
C ARG A 152 16.73 1.67 5.01
N GLY A 153 15.63 2.43 4.94
CA GLY A 153 14.56 2.37 5.94
C GLY A 153 13.75 1.07 5.92
N PHE A 154 13.61 0.43 4.74
CA PHE A 154 13.02 -0.91 4.61
C PHE A 154 14.04 -2.05 4.68
N ASN A 155 15.33 -1.75 4.87
CA ASN A 155 16.40 -2.73 4.87
C ASN A 155 16.42 -3.58 3.58
N MET A 156 16.24 -2.92 2.43
CA MET A 156 16.31 -3.54 1.10
C MET A 156 17.76 -3.58 0.60
N PRO A 157 18.10 -4.51 -0.32
CA PRO A 157 19.42 -4.52 -0.95
C PRO A 157 19.73 -3.22 -1.69
N SER A 158 20.96 -2.70 -1.57
CA SER A 158 21.36 -1.41 -2.17
C SER A 158 21.16 -1.35 -3.68
N PHE A 159 21.32 -2.48 -4.39
CA PHE A 159 21.13 -2.56 -5.84
C PHE A 159 19.69 -2.26 -6.29
N THR A 160 18.69 -2.28 -5.39
CA THR A 160 17.31 -1.95 -5.75
C THR A 160 17.03 -0.45 -5.82
N LYS A 161 18.00 0.40 -5.44
CA LYS A 161 17.82 1.86 -5.33
C LYS A 161 17.35 2.50 -6.63
N ASP A 162 17.97 2.18 -7.76
CA ASP A 162 17.57 2.77 -9.06
C ASP A 162 16.15 2.37 -9.45
N GLY A 163 15.76 1.11 -9.22
CA GLY A 163 14.40 0.65 -9.45
C GLY A 163 13.39 1.34 -8.53
N VAL A 164 13.72 1.55 -7.25
CA VAL A 164 12.88 2.33 -6.33
C VAL A 164 12.75 3.78 -6.77
N ARG A 165 13.84 4.41 -7.23
CA ARG A 165 13.81 5.79 -7.78
C ARG A 165 12.84 5.87 -8.95
N GLN A 166 13.10 5.09 -10.01
CA GLN A 166 12.30 5.11 -11.24
C GLN A 166 10.82 4.79 -10.97
N ASN A 167 10.55 3.81 -10.10
CA ASN A 167 9.18 3.37 -9.83
C ASN A 167 8.33 4.40 -9.06
N ASN A 168 8.96 5.33 -8.34
CA ASN A 168 8.26 6.38 -7.60
C ASN A 168 8.30 7.73 -8.32
N GLU A 169 9.37 8.02 -9.06
CA GLU A 169 9.51 9.26 -9.86
C GLU A 169 8.40 9.38 -10.91
N VAL A 170 8.04 8.27 -11.56
CA VAL A 170 6.94 8.23 -12.55
C VAL A 170 5.58 8.67 -11.97
N LEU A 171 5.42 8.64 -10.65
CA LEU A 171 4.20 9.02 -9.95
C LEU A 171 4.18 10.49 -9.52
N TYR A 172 5.31 11.20 -9.55
CA TYR A 172 5.45 12.54 -8.97
C TYR A 172 4.41 13.54 -9.48
N ASN A 173 4.18 13.54 -10.80
CA ASN A 173 3.22 14.42 -11.48
C ASN A 173 1.88 13.72 -11.79
N LYS A 174 1.61 12.56 -11.18
CA LYS A 174 0.35 11.84 -11.39
C LYS A 174 -0.73 12.36 -10.43
N PRO A 175 -1.98 12.54 -10.89
CA PRO A 175 -3.07 13.01 -10.04
C PRO A 175 -3.20 12.19 -8.75
N GLY A 176 -3.36 12.89 -7.63
CA GLY A 176 -3.56 12.30 -6.31
C GLY A 176 -2.29 11.82 -5.60
N TRP A 177 -1.14 11.70 -6.27
CA TRP A 177 0.11 11.29 -5.62
C TRP A 177 0.82 12.47 -4.97
N HIS A 178 1.15 12.33 -3.69
CA HIS A 178 1.90 13.33 -2.93
C HIS A 178 3.07 12.67 -2.21
N PHE A 179 4.24 13.31 -2.29
CA PHE A 179 5.49 12.83 -1.72
C PHE A 179 6.02 13.83 -0.70
N PHE A 180 6.46 13.31 0.45
CA PHE A 180 6.94 14.11 1.57
C PHE A 180 8.29 13.61 2.06
N ILE A 181 9.13 14.56 2.50
CA ILE A 181 10.35 14.30 3.28
C ILE A 181 10.13 14.84 4.68
N ALA A 182 10.45 14.01 5.68
CA ALA A 182 10.68 14.47 7.04
C ALA A 182 12.18 14.73 7.25
N GLU A 183 12.49 15.87 7.83
CA GLU A 183 13.86 16.29 8.14
C GLU A 183 14.02 16.39 9.66
N VAL A 184 15.16 15.94 10.18
CA VAL A 184 15.56 16.17 11.57
C VAL A 184 16.71 17.16 11.54
N GLN A 185 16.52 18.36 12.09
CA GLN A 185 17.51 19.45 12.02
C GLN A 185 18.00 19.72 10.58
N ASN A 186 17.06 19.79 9.62
CA ASN A 186 17.31 19.97 8.18
C ASN A 186 18.03 18.81 7.46
N ILE A 187 18.18 17.65 8.11
CA ILE A 187 18.73 16.44 7.48
C ILE A 187 17.57 15.53 7.05
N PRO A 188 17.44 15.16 5.76
CA PRO A 188 16.46 14.18 5.30
C PRO A 188 16.55 12.87 6.08
N ALA A 189 15.47 12.51 6.75
CA ALA A 189 15.43 11.44 7.73
C ALA A 189 14.36 10.38 7.43
N GLY A 190 13.26 10.78 6.78
CA GLY A 190 12.15 9.89 6.45
C GLY A 190 11.40 10.34 5.20
N ILE A 191 10.67 9.39 4.62
CA ILE A 191 9.77 9.62 3.48
C ILE A 191 8.37 9.18 3.82
N GLY A 192 7.39 9.87 3.24
CA GLY A 192 5.98 9.51 3.32
C GLY A 192 5.32 9.76 1.97
N VAL A 193 4.46 8.83 1.56
CA VAL A 193 3.69 8.91 0.32
C VAL A 193 2.20 8.85 0.68
N LEU A 194 1.42 9.66 -0.02
CA LEU A 194 -0.03 9.69 0.05
C LEU A 194 -0.59 9.57 -1.36
N TYR A 195 -1.68 8.81 -1.50
CA TYR A 195 -2.48 8.78 -2.71
C TYR A 195 -3.91 9.20 -2.38
N VAL A 196 -4.42 10.25 -3.04
CA VAL A 196 -5.79 10.75 -2.88
C VAL A 196 -6.61 10.37 -4.12
N ASN A 197 -7.73 9.68 -3.90
CA ASN A 197 -8.67 9.34 -4.97
C ASN A 197 -10.09 9.27 -4.43
N LYS A 198 -11.05 9.89 -5.12
CA LYS A 198 -12.49 9.84 -4.79
C LYS A 198 -12.80 10.17 -3.31
N GLY A 199 -12.11 11.17 -2.75
CA GLY A 199 -12.28 11.57 -1.33
C GLY A 199 -11.60 10.64 -0.32
N ILE A 200 -10.78 9.69 -0.76
CA ILE A 200 -10.06 8.75 0.13
C ILE A 200 -8.55 9.01 0.04
N ALA A 201 -7.93 9.22 1.20
CA ALA A 201 -6.50 9.40 1.39
C ALA A 201 -5.82 8.09 1.82
N SER A 202 -5.12 7.44 0.90
CA SER A 202 -4.36 6.22 1.15
C SER A 202 -2.94 6.53 1.60
N LEU A 203 -2.63 6.22 2.86
CA LEU A 203 -1.27 6.23 3.40
C LEU A 203 -0.48 5.09 2.74
N ALA A 204 0.27 5.44 1.69
CA ALA A 204 1.07 4.50 0.90
C ALA A 204 2.40 4.19 1.62
N ALA A 205 3.54 4.33 0.94
CA ALA A 205 4.84 4.03 1.54
C ALA A 205 5.23 5.05 2.63
N SER A 206 5.86 4.56 3.69
CA SER A 206 6.61 5.42 4.62
C SER A 206 7.82 4.68 5.18
N ALA A 207 8.97 5.36 5.23
CA ALA A 207 10.20 4.82 5.75
C ALA A 207 10.94 5.89 6.55
N THR A 208 11.77 5.47 7.50
CA THR A 208 12.66 6.35 8.26
C THR A 208 14.01 5.66 8.35
N LEU A 209 15.08 6.42 8.07
CA LEU A 209 16.45 5.97 8.19
C LEU A 209 16.72 5.43 9.61
N PRO A 210 17.46 4.31 9.76
CA PRO A 210 17.72 3.67 11.05
C PRO A 210 18.18 4.63 12.16
N GLU A 211 19.10 5.55 11.86
CA GLU A 211 19.67 6.55 12.78
C GLU A 211 18.67 7.65 13.22
N PHE A 212 17.52 7.74 12.56
CA PHE A 212 16.45 8.70 12.87
C PHE A 212 15.15 8.03 13.38
N GLN A 213 15.15 6.70 13.52
CA GLN A 213 14.00 5.98 14.08
C GLN A 213 13.77 6.34 15.55
N ARG A 214 12.51 6.19 16.00
CA ARG A 214 12.04 6.53 17.36
C ARG A 214 12.22 8.02 17.75
N LYS A 215 12.49 8.91 16.79
CA LYS A 215 12.54 10.37 17.02
C LYS A 215 11.25 11.10 16.68
N GLY A 216 10.29 10.44 16.03
CA GLY A 216 8.99 11.03 15.66
C GLY A 216 8.78 11.30 14.17
N CYS A 217 9.74 10.98 13.30
CA CYS A 217 9.62 11.24 11.85
C CYS A 217 8.36 10.60 11.23
N HIS A 218 8.06 9.34 11.56
CA HIS A 218 6.87 8.67 11.02
C HIS A 218 5.58 9.32 11.50
N THR A 219 5.50 9.73 12.78
CA THR A 219 4.33 10.45 13.31
C THR A 219 4.14 11.78 12.58
N ALA A 220 5.21 12.56 12.40
CA ALA A 220 5.16 13.82 11.65
C ALA A 220 4.70 13.61 10.19
N LEU A 221 5.17 12.55 9.54
CA LEU A 221 4.75 12.18 8.19
C LEU A 221 3.29 11.73 8.13
N ILE A 222 2.77 11.03 9.15
CA ILE A 222 1.34 10.71 9.22
C ILE A 222 0.54 12.00 9.35
N GLN A 223 0.89 12.89 10.28
CA GLN A 223 0.17 14.16 10.47
C GLN A 223 0.16 15.01 9.20
N LYS A 224 1.29 15.13 8.50
CA LYS A 224 1.32 15.89 7.24
C LYS A 224 0.41 15.31 6.15
N ARG A 225 0.29 13.98 6.11
CA ARG A 225 -0.61 13.29 5.17
C ARG A 225 -2.08 13.45 5.58
N ILE A 226 -2.38 13.51 6.87
CA ILE A 226 -3.72 13.84 7.40
C ILE A 226 -4.10 15.29 7.07
N GLU A 227 -3.20 16.25 7.29
CA GLU A 227 -3.39 17.66 6.90
C GLU A 227 -3.70 17.78 5.40
N THR A 228 -2.95 17.05 4.56
CA THR A 228 -3.18 17.03 3.11
C THR A 228 -4.55 16.43 2.79
N ALA A 229 -4.94 15.34 3.46
CA ALA A 229 -6.25 14.73 3.28
C ALA A 229 -7.41 15.68 3.63
N ILE A 230 -7.27 16.46 4.72
CA ILE A 230 -8.24 17.50 5.11
C ILE A 230 -8.30 18.60 4.05
N ALA A 231 -7.14 19.10 3.61
CA ALA A 231 -7.05 20.15 2.60
C ALA A 231 -7.59 19.75 1.22
N THR A 232 -7.69 18.45 0.94
CA THR A 232 -8.29 17.91 -0.29
C THR A 232 -9.70 17.34 -0.07
N ASP A 233 -10.38 17.72 1.01
CA ASP A 233 -11.75 17.31 1.35
C ASP A 233 -11.98 15.80 1.38
N CYS A 234 -10.97 15.02 1.83
CA CYS A 234 -11.17 13.59 2.00
C CYS A 234 -12.15 13.30 3.14
N HIS A 235 -13.04 12.33 2.94
CA HIS A 235 -13.92 11.82 4.00
C HIS A 235 -13.30 10.63 4.75
N LEU A 236 -12.28 9.99 4.15
CA LEU A 236 -11.66 8.78 4.69
C LEU A 236 -10.13 8.81 4.52
N ILE A 237 -9.40 8.38 5.56
CA ILE A 237 -7.99 7.97 5.45
C ILE A 237 -7.93 6.47 5.63
N VAL A 238 -7.12 5.81 4.81
CA VAL A 238 -6.83 4.38 4.91
C VAL A 238 -5.32 4.15 4.96
N GLY A 239 -4.89 3.10 5.64
CA GLY A 239 -3.49 2.71 5.72
C GLY A 239 -3.34 1.22 5.91
N GLN A 240 -2.13 0.72 5.63
CA GLN A 240 -1.82 -0.70 5.74
C GLN A 240 -0.52 -0.91 6.51
N ALA A 241 -0.49 -1.93 7.36
CA ALA A 241 0.70 -2.32 8.08
C ALA A 241 0.70 -3.80 8.43
N ARG A 242 1.89 -4.36 8.69
CA ARG A 242 2.02 -5.65 9.37
C ARG A 242 1.40 -5.54 10.76
N PHE A 243 0.70 -6.60 11.19
CA PHE A 243 0.07 -6.65 12.50
C PHE A 243 1.09 -6.44 13.63
N GLY A 244 0.78 -5.52 14.55
CA GLY A 244 1.65 -5.18 15.69
C GLY A 244 2.96 -4.46 15.33
N SER A 245 3.14 -4.05 14.08
CA SER A 245 4.35 -3.33 13.66
C SER A 245 4.40 -1.90 14.19
N SER A 246 5.60 -1.30 14.22
CA SER A 246 5.75 0.13 14.54
C SER A 246 4.94 1.03 13.60
N SER A 247 4.69 0.60 12.34
CA SER A 247 3.83 1.36 11.43
C SER A 247 2.38 1.37 11.91
N GLN A 248 1.83 0.20 12.27
CA GLN A 248 0.50 0.08 12.86
C GLN A 248 0.38 0.94 14.13
N ASN A 249 1.30 0.77 15.08
CA ASN A 249 1.26 1.49 16.35
C ASN A 249 1.30 3.02 16.17
N ASN A 250 2.00 3.51 15.15
CA ASN A 250 2.06 4.94 14.86
C ASN A 250 0.78 5.45 14.20
N MET A 251 0.17 4.66 13.31
CA MET A 251 -1.14 4.98 12.75
C MET A 251 -2.24 4.98 13.84
N GLU A 252 -2.18 4.03 14.79
CA GLU A 252 -3.10 3.99 15.93
C GLU A 252 -2.95 5.21 16.86
N ARG A 253 -1.70 5.65 17.11
CA ARG A 253 -1.45 6.90 17.85
C ARG A 253 -1.99 8.14 17.12
N ALA A 254 -1.98 8.12 15.78
CA ALA A 254 -2.62 9.12 14.93
C ALA A 254 -4.13 8.86 14.74
N HIS A 255 -4.75 8.08 15.62
CA HIS A 255 -6.18 7.81 15.69
C HIS A 255 -6.80 6.98 14.57
N LEU A 256 -5.98 6.35 13.71
CA LEU A 256 -6.49 5.31 12.83
C LEU A 256 -6.86 4.09 13.68
N LYS A 257 -8.02 3.51 13.40
CA LYS A 257 -8.47 2.27 14.03
C LYS A 257 -8.18 1.11 13.08
N ILE A 258 -7.93 -0.07 13.63
CA ILE A 258 -7.89 -1.28 12.83
C ILE A 258 -9.29 -1.49 12.22
N ALA A 259 -9.34 -1.57 10.89
CA ALA A 259 -10.54 -1.93 10.16
C ALA A 259 -10.74 -3.44 10.21
N TYR A 260 -9.70 -4.16 9.76
CA TYR A 260 -9.65 -5.61 9.73
C TYR A 260 -8.22 -6.11 9.48
N THR A 261 -8.00 -7.41 9.67
CA THR A 261 -6.87 -8.12 9.08
C THR A 261 -7.34 -8.89 7.85
N LYS A 262 -6.69 -8.68 6.71
CA LYS A 262 -6.86 -9.51 5.51
C LYS A 262 -5.92 -10.70 5.56
N SER A 263 -6.41 -11.85 5.11
CA SER A 263 -5.65 -13.08 5.00
C SER A 263 -4.84 -13.07 3.71
N ILE A 264 -3.59 -13.50 3.79
CA ILE A 264 -2.70 -13.62 2.65
C ILE A 264 -2.60 -15.10 2.28
N TRP A 265 -2.97 -15.45 1.06
CA TRP A 265 -2.94 -16.81 0.56
C TRP A 265 -1.90 -16.94 -0.56
N THR A 266 -0.99 -17.89 -0.41
CA THR A 266 0.10 -18.13 -1.35
C THR A 266 0.08 -19.59 -1.81
N ALA A 267 0.50 -19.83 -3.04
CA ALA A 267 0.72 -21.19 -3.53
C ALA A 267 1.81 -21.88 -2.67
N LYS A 268 1.65 -23.18 -2.42
CA LYS A 268 2.73 -24.02 -1.89
C LYS A 268 3.84 -24.10 -2.95
N ASP A 269 5.09 -24.11 -2.50
CA ASP A 269 6.21 -24.48 -3.37
C ASP A 269 5.96 -25.92 -3.85
N MET A 270 5.82 -26.10 -5.16
CA MET A 270 5.70 -27.41 -5.81
C MET A 270 7.06 -27.87 -6.31
#